data_AF-A0A8H5RQC3-F1
#
_entry.id   AF-A0A8H5RQC3-F1
#
_cell.length_a   1.000
_cell.length_b   1.000
_cell.length_c   1.000
_cell.angle_alpha   90.00
_cell.angle_beta   90.00
_cell.angle_gamma   90.00
#
_symmetry.space_group_name_H-M   'P 1'
#
loop_
_entity.id
_entity.type
_entity.pdbx_description
1 polymer ?
#
loop_
_entity_poly.entity_id
_entity_poly.type
_entity_poly.pdbx_seq_one_letter_code
_entity_poly.pdbx_strand_id
1 'polypeptide(L)'
;MASWSPQEQAQLVEMSRHFYYARKPEVPMSSDDKALLEVSLQKYFPKYEVEFLDDDQRLRISVPFDVMKNMDADDKFQLLMENAAAIKDSELLTFFYGDTIEEIKKMICTTQILISYLKRTMPSTAEDQEELKMHRAMLKHHEEALARENQILEDFKTRM
;
A
#
# COMPACT_ATOMS: atom_id res chain seq x y z
N MET A 1 3.86 -23.81 -15.40
CA MET A 1 3.16 -22.55 -15.07
C MET A 1 4.22 -21.55 -14.68
N ALA A 2 4.22 -20.36 -15.28
CA ALA A 2 5.18 -19.33 -14.91
C ALA A 2 4.77 -18.75 -13.56
N SER A 3 5.72 -18.69 -12.62
CA SER A 3 5.51 -18.17 -11.27
C SER A 3 6.16 -16.79 -11.13
N TRP A 4 5.63 -15.98 -10.24
CA TRP A 4 6.27 -14.73 -9.81
C TRP A 4 7.70 -14.98 -9.31
N SER A 5 8.64 -14.14 -9.72
CA SER A 5 10.05 -14.25 -9.32
C SER A 5 10.23 -13.94 -7.83
N PRO A 6 11.29 -14.45 -7.17
CA PRO A 6 11.57 -14.12 -5.78
C PRO A 6 11.70 -12.61 -5.50
N GLN A 7 12.21 -11.85 -6.47
CA GLN A 7 12.33 -10.39 -6.37
C GLN A 7 10.97 -9.70 -6.40
N GLU A 8 10.06 -10.12 -7.29
CA GLU A 8 8.69 -9.59 -7.34
C GLU A 8 7.93 -9.92 -6.05
N GLN A 9 8.09 -11.14 -5.53
CA GLN A 9 7.48 -11.54 -4.27
C GLN A 9 8.02 -10.72 -3.08
N ALA A 10 9.32 -10.46 -3.03
CA ALA A 10 9.91 -9.61 -2.00
C ALA A 10 9.42 -8.16 -2.10
N GLN A 11 9.26 -7.63 -3.32
CA GLN A 11 8.69 -6.31 -3.54
C GLN A 11 7.23 -6.24 -3.10
N LEU A 12 6.40 -7.24 -3.42
CA LEU A 12 5.00 -7.30 -2.97
C LEU A 12 4.90 -7.31 -1.42
N VAL A 13 5.82 -7.99 -0.73
CA VAL A 13 5.90 -7.94 0.74
C VAL A 13 6.21 -6.54 1.23
N GLU A 14 7.15 -5.84 0.61
CA GLU A 14 7.47 -4.45 0.98
C GLU A 14 6.29 -3.50 0.73
N MET A 15 5.59 -3.67 -0.40
CA MET A 15 4.42 -2.85 -0.73
C MET A 15 3.25 -3.07 0.24
N SER A 16 3.23 -4.21 0.95
CA SER A 16 2.20 -4.54 1.93
C SER A 16 2.32 -3.79 3.26
N ARG A 17 3.42 -3.09 3.48
CA ARG A 17 3.64 -2.29 4.68
C ARG A 17 3.13 -0.87 4.43
N HIS A 18 2.07 -0.48 5.13
CA HIS A 18 1.54 0.89 5.08
C HIS A 18 1.93 1.64 6.34
N PHE A 19 2.40 2.88 6.18
CA PHE A 19 2.79 3.75 7.28
C PHE A 19 1.84 4.94 7.34
N TYR A 20 1.32 5.19 8.53
CA TYR A 20 0.44 6.28 8.85
C TYR A 20 1.08 7.14 9.93
N TYR A 21 0.97 8.44 9.77
CA TYR A 21 1.63 9.42 10.60
C TYR A 21 0.57 10.16 11.42
N ALA A 22 0.83 10.37 12.71
CA ALA A 22 -0.07 11.15 13.55
C ALA A 22 -0.22 12.57 12.98
N ARG A 23 -1.45 13.09 12.90
CA ARG A 23 -1.71 14.45 12.39
C ARG A 23 -1.18 15.58 13.28
N LYS A 24 -0.88 15.28 14.55
CA LYS A 24 -0.30 16.20 15.54
C LYS A 24 0.93 15.54 16.17
N PRO A 25 2.05 15.40 15.43
CA PRO A 25 3.24 14.72 15.92
C PRO A 25 3.86 15.38 17.17
N GLU A 26 3.58 16.66 17.39
CA GLU A 26 4.00 17.42 18.56
C GLU A 26 3.25 17.06 19.86
N VAL A 27 2.13 16.35 19.76
CA VAL A 27 1.35 15.89 20.92
C VAL A 27 1.58 14.39 21.11
N PRO A 28 2.52 14.00 21.99
CA PRO A 28 2.86 12.61 22.09
C PRO A 28 1.75 11.79 22.74
N MET A 29 1.37 10.68 22.09
CA MET A 29 0.49 9.68 22.71
C MET A 29 1.23 8.92 23.81
N SER A 30 0.56 8.70 24.93
CA SER A 30 1.08 7.83 25.99
C SER A 30 1.16 6.37 25.53
N SER A 31 1.99 5.56 26.19
CA SER A 31 2.08 4.12 25.88
C SER A 31 0.74 3.40 26.07
N ASP A 32 -0.06 3.81 27.06
CA ASP A 32 -1.38 3.23 27.32
C ASP A 32 -2.37 3.59 26.21
N ASP A 33 -2.35 4.83 25.72
CA ASP A 33 -3.22 5.26 24.61
C ASP A 33 -2.86 4.56 23.29
N LYS A 34 -1.56 4.38 23.02
CA LYS A 34 -1.07 3.61 21.86
C LYS A 34 -1.61 2.17 21.92
N ALA A 35 -1.42 1.48 23.05
CA ALA A 35 -1.89 0.11 23.22
C ALA A 35 -3.41 -0.01 23.07
N LEU A 36 -4.18 0.94 23.63
CA LEU A 36 -5.64 0.97 23.49
C LEU A 36 -6.06 1.16 22.02
N LEU A 37 -5.37 2.03 21.29
CA LEU A 37 -5.65 2.30 19.89
C LEU A 37 -5.27 1.12 18.99
N GLU A 38 -4.13 0.45 19.22
CA GLU A 38 -3.75 -0.79 18.53
C GLU A 38 -4.83 -1.86 18.68
N VAL A 39 -5.26 -2.13 19.93
CA VAL A 39 -6.32 -3.11 20.20
C VAL A 39 -7.63 -2.74 19.52
N SER A 40 -7.94 -1.44 19.45
CA SER A 40 -9.15 -0.94 18.78
C SER A 40 -9.06 -1.12 17.26
N LEU A 41 -7.93 -0.78 16.65
CA LEU A 41 -7.69 -0.94 15.22
C LEU A 41 -7.60 -2.40 14.81
N GLN A 42 -7.00 -3.26 15.64
CA GLN A 42 -6.89 -4.69 15.38
C GLN A 42 -8.25 -5.36 15.15
N LYS A 43 -9.33 -4.82 15.76
CA LYS A 43 -10.71 -5.28 15.52
C LYS A 43 -11.21 -4.97 14.11
N TYR A 44 -10.80 -3.83 13.55
CA TYR A 44 -11.15 -3.41 12.19
C TYR A 44 -10.24 -4.05 11.14
N PHE A 45 -9.02 -4.39 11.52
CA PHE A 45 -8.00 -4.98 10.65
C PHE A 45 -7.62 -6.40 11.10
N PRO A 46 -8.57 -7.36 11.22
CA PRO A 46 -8.29 -8.66 11.83
C PRO A 46 -7.31 -9.53 11.03
N LYS A 47 -7.10 -9.23 9.74
CA LYS A 47 -6.15 -9.92 8.87
C LYS A 47 -4.75 -9.28 8.86
N TYR A 48 -4.58 -8.11 9.48
CA TYR A 48 -3.37 -7.31 9.42
C TYR A 48 -2.76 -7.18 10.82
N GLU A 49 -1.44 -7.01 10.84
CA GLU A 49 -0.69 -6.60 12.00
C GLU A 49 -0.71 -5.07 12.10
N VAL A 50 -1.05 -4.57 13.26
CA VAL A 50 -1.09 -3.13 13.57
C VAL A 50 -0.05 -2.86 14.67
N GLU A 51 0.90 -1.97 14.39
CA GLU A 51 2.01 -1.65 15.32
C GLU A 51 2.28 -0.14 15.35
N PHE A 52 2.36 0.47 16.53
CA PHE A 52 2.97 1.79 16.71
C PHE A 52 4.48 1.69 16.82
N LEU A 53 5.16 2.41 15.95
CA LEU A 53 6.60 2.58 15.99
C LEU A 53 6.94 3.75 16.92
N ASP A 54 7.65 3.44 18.00
CA ASP A 54 7.95 4.39 19.08
C ASP A 54 8.84 5.56 18.67
N ASP A 55 9.67 5.37 17.64
CA ASP A 55 10.64 6.39 17.19
C ASP A 55 9.95 7.66 16.67
N ASP A 56 8.84 7.51 15.95
CA ASP A 56 8.20 8.61 15.20
C ASP A 56 6.67 8.66 15.33
N GLN A 57 6.09 7.93 16.30
CA GLN A 57 4.64 7.80 16.48
C GLN A 57 3.88 7.35 15.22
N ARG A 58 4.57 6.57 14.39
CA ARG A 58 4.02 6.04 13.14
C ARG A 58 3.22 4.79 13.43
N LEU A 59 2.04 4.70 12.87
CA LEU A 59 1.26 3.48 12.84
C LEU A 59 1.63 2.68 11.58
N ARG A 60 2.12 1.45 11.75
CA ARG A 60 2.29 0.49 10.68
C ARG A 60 1.09 -0.42 10.62
N ILE A 61 0.49 -0.55 9.44
CA ILE A 61 -0.46 -1.62 9.13
C ILE A 61 0.20 -2.49 8.07
N SER A 62 0.44 -3.76 8.40
CA SER A 62 1.13 -4.70 7.53
C SER A 62 0.45 -6.05 7.52
N VAL A 63 0.63 -6.80 6.44
CA VAL A 63 0.22 -8.20 6.41
C VAL A 63 1.23 -9.00 7.23
N PRO A 64 0.81 -9.87 8.16
CA PRO A 64 1.75 -10.67 8.94
C PRO A 64 2.69 -11.46 8.04
N PHE A 65 3.99 -11.46 8.34
CA PHE A 65 5.00 -12.09 7.49
C PHE A 65 4.73 -13.58 7.25
N ASP A 66 4.29 -14.31 8.27
CA ASP A 66 3.99 -15.75 8.18
C ASP A 66 2.77 -16.04 7.29
N VAL A 67 1.85 -15.09 7.19
CA VAL A 67 0.71 -15.14 6.27
C VAL A 67 1.21 -14.88 4.85
N MET A 68 1.97 -13.80 4.64
CA MET A 68 2.55 -13.48 3.33
C MET A 68 3.48 -14.56 2.78
N LYS A 69 4.30 -15.20 3.62
CA LYS A 69 5.29 -16.18 3.18
C LYS A 69 4.65 -17.37 2.45
N ASN A 70 3.46 -17.78 2.87
CA ASN A 70 2.78 -18.97 2.35
C ASN A 70 1.70 -18.66 1.31
N MET A 71 1.39 -17.37 1.09
CA MET A 71 0.47 -16.94 0.03
C MET A 71 1.12 -17.05 -1.33
N ASP A 72 0.33 -17.50 -2.31
CA ASP A 72 0.68 -17.25 -3.70
C ASP A 72 0.62 -15.75 -3.99
N ALA A 73 1.19 -15.34 -5.12
CA ALA A 73 1.34 -13.92 -5.39
C ALA A 73 0.05 -13.25 -5.90
N ASP A 74 -0.94 -14.03 -6.32
CA ASP A 74 -2.26 -13.50 -6.68
C ASP A 74 -3.04 -13.17 -5.39
N ASP A 75 -2.96 -14.05 -4.38
CA ASP A 75 -3.45 -13.80 -3.02
C ASP A 75 -2.75 -12.58 -2.38
N LYS A 76 -1.43 -12.45 -2.54
CA LYS A 76 -0.68 -11.28 -2.06
C LYS A 76 -1.20 -9.99 -2.70
N PHE A 77 -1.41 -10.00 -4.02
CA PHE A 77 -1.91 -8.84 -4.75
C PHE A 77 -3.34 -8.46 -4.31
N GLN A 78 -4.23 -9.44 -4.20
CA GLN A 78 -5.60 -9.22 -3.75
C GLN A 78 -5.64 -8.60 -2.35
N LEU A 79 -4.76 -9.07 -1.46
CA LEU A 79 -4.72 -8.60 -0.08
C LEU A 79 -4.17 -7.17 0.04
N LEU A 80 -3.26 -6.74 -0.84
CA LEU A 80 -2.86 -5.33 -0.97
C LEU A 80 -4.06 -4.43 -1.31
N MET A 81 -4.89 -4.86 -2.25
CA MET A 81 -6.08 -4.11 -2.68
C MET A 81 -7.15 -4.05 -1.58
N GLU A 82 -7.36 -5.15 -0.86
CA GLU A 82 -8.28 -5.20 0.29
C GLU A 82 -7.84 -4.26 1.42
N ASN A 83 -6.53 -4.17 1.70
CA ASN A 83 -6.01 -3.29 2.75
C ASN A 83 -6.37 -1.83 2.46
N ALA A 84 -6.10 -1.37 1.23
CA ALA A 84 -6.42 0.00 0.80
C ALA A 84 -7.91 0.34 0.97
N ALA A 85 -8.81 -0.61 0.70
CA ALA A 85 -10.24 -0.45 0.95
C ALA A 85 -10.56 -0.38 2.45
N ALA A 86 -10.00 -1.29 3.26
CA ALA A 86 -10.23 -1.33 4.70
C ALA A 86 -9.78 -0.04 5.42
N ILE A 87 -8.66 0.54 4.99
CA ILE A 87 -8.15 1.83 5.51
C ILE A 87 -9.14 2.97 5.23
N LYS A 88 -9.74 2.98 4.04
CA LYS A 88 -10.74 3.97 3.66
C LYS A 88 -12.01 3.85 4.51
N ASP A 89 -12.41 2.63 4.85
CA ASP A 89 -13.64 2.35 5.60
C ASP A 89 -13.48 2.54 7.12
N SER A 90 -12.26 2.48 7.66
CA SER A 90 -12.03 2.49 9.11
C SER A 90 -11.94 3.88 9.75
N GLU A 91 -12.20 4.95 8.99
CA GLU A 91 -11.99 6.36 9.41
C GLU A 91 -10.58 6.68 9.92
N LEU A 92 -9.59 5.80 9.68
CA LEU A 92 -8.22 5.94 10.21
C LEU A 92 -7.59 7.27 9.75
N LEU A 93 -7.89 7.67 8.52
CA LEU A 93 -7.43 8.90 7.89
C LEU A 93 -7.97 10.17 8.57
N THR A 94 -8.92 10.07 9.50
CA THR A 94 -9.37 11.18 10.35
C THR A 94 -8.31 11.54 11.40
N PHE A 95 -7.62 10.53 11.94
CA PHE A 95 -6.65 10.70 13.03
C PHE A 95 -5.20 10.68 12.54
N PHE A 96 -4.95 9.95 11.46
CA PHE A 96 -3.64 9.82 10.83
C PHE A 96 -3.64 10.40 9.42
N TYR A 97 -2.47 10.74 8.90
CA TYR A 97 -2.27 11.00 7.49
C TYR A 97 -1.39 9.90 6.89
N GLY A 98 -1.74 9.44 5.69
CA GLY A 98 -0.86 8.59 4.88
C GLY A 98 0.13 9.46 4.09
N ASP A 99 1.30 8.92 3.79
CA ASP A 99 2.18 9.54 2.79
C ASP A 99 1.62 9.24 1.40
N THR A 100 0.77 10.14 0.91
CA THR A 100 0.09 10.01 -0.39
C THR A 100 1.08 9.76 -1.53
N ILE A 101 2.26 10.40 -1.51
CA ILE A 101 3.27 10.21 -2.55
C ILE A 101 3.82 8.79 -2.50
N GLU A 102 4.15 8.30 -1.31
CA GLU A 102 4.64 6.94 -1.11
C GLU A 102 3.58 5.88 -1.45
N GLU A 103 2.31 6.12 -1.10
CA GLU A 103 1.19 5.27 -1.48
C GLU A 103 1.05 5.18 -3.01
N ILE A 104 1.12 6.30 -3.73
CA ILE A 104 1.05 6.29 -5.19
C ILE A 104 2.25 5.54 -5.79
N LYS A 105 3.46 5.72 -5.25
CA LYS A 105 4.64 4.95 -5.70
C LYS A 105 4.46 3.45 -5.52
N LYS A 106 3.86 3.02 -4.40
CA LYS A 106 3.54 1.60 -4.15
C LYS A 106 2.54 1.06 -5.16
N MET A 107 1.52 1.84 -5.52
CA MET A 107 0.54 1.47 -6.56
C MET A 107 1.18 1.35 -7.94
N ILE A 108 2.08 2.28 -8.30
CA ILE A 108 2.87 2.22 -9.54
C ILE A 108 3.70 0.93 -9.58
N CYS A 109 4.47 0.66 -8.53
CA CYS A 109 5.35 -0.49 -8.45
C CYS A 109 4.56 -1.81 -8.56
N THR A 110 3.48 -1.94 -7.79
CA THR A 110 2.60 -3.12 -7.80
C THR A 110 2.01 -3.35 -9.20
N THR A 111 1.54 -2.28 -9.87
CA THR A 111 0.97 -2.36 -11.21
C THR A 111 2.02 -2.74 -12.27
N GLN A 112 3.26 -2.24 -12.16
CA GLN A 112 4.38 -2.61 -13.04
C GLN A 112 4.79 -4.07 -12.89
N ILE A 113 4.82 -4.57 -11.65
CA ILE A 113 5.08 -5.97 -11.31
C ILE A 113 4.00 -6.85 -11.96
N LEU A 114 2.72 -6.50 -11.82
CA LEU A 114 1.60 -7.20 -12.45
C LEU A 114 1.70 -7.21 -13.98
N ILE A 115 1.87 -6.04 -14.62
CA ILE A 115 2.02 -5.94 -16.08
C ILE A 115 3.17 -6.83 -16.59
N SER A 116 4.29 -6.86 -15.86
CA SER A 116 5.45 -7.66 -16.20
C SER A 116 5.16 -9.16 -16.09
N TYR A 117 4.43 -9.56 -15.04
CA TYR A 117 3.96 -10.94 -14.87
C TYR A 117 3.00 -11.36 -15.99
N LEU A 118 1.97 -10.55 -16.27
CA LEU A 118 0.98 -10.85 -17.31
C LEU A 118 1.63 -11.05 -18.68
N LYS A 119 2.56 -10.17 -19.07
CA LYS A 119 3.31 -10.30 -20.35
C LYS A 119 4.08 -11.60 -20.51
N ARG A 120 4.54 -12.20 -19.40
CA ARG A 120 5.33 -13.44 -19.42
C ARG A 120 4.47 -14.69 -19.39
N THR A 121 3.28 -14.60 -18.80
CA THR A 121 2.50 -15.76 -18.36
C THR A 121 1.23 -15.96 -19.16
N MET A 122 0.64 -14.87 -19.66
CA MET A 122 -0.59 -14.93 -20.43
C MET A 122 -0.33 -15.37 -21.87
N PRO A 123 -1.20 -16.21 -22.45
CA PRO A 123 -1.25 -16.38 -23.89
C PRO A 123 -1.60 -15.04 -24.57
N SER A 124 -1.34 -14.92 -25.87
CA SER A 124 -1.68 -13.70 -26.62
C SER A 124 -3.15 -13.70 -27.07
N THR A 125 -4.10 -14.05 -26.19
CA THR A 125 -5.53 -14.00 -26.54
C THR A 125 -6.05 -12.56 -26.54
N ALA A 126 -7.25 -12.35 -27.10
CA ALA A 126 -7.89 -11.04 -27.08
C ALA A 126 -8.26 -10.59 -25.65
N GLU A 127 -8.64 -11.52 -24.77
CA GLU A 127 -8.98 -11.24 -23.36
C GLU A 127 -7.73 -10.81 -22.59
N ASP A 128 -6.63 -11.55 -22.73
CA ASP A 128 -5.34 -11.22 -22.13
C ASP A 128 -4.83 -9.83 -22.57
N GLN A 129 -5.06 -9.47 -23.83
CA GLN A 129 -4.69 -8.16 -24.37
C GLN A 129 -5.51 -7.01 -23.78
N GLU A 130 -6.81 -7.20 -23.55
CA GLU A 130 -7.66 -6.19 -22.91
C GLU A 130 -7.34 -6.04 -21.42
N GLU A 131 -7.05 -7.13 -20.71
CA GLU A 131 -6.58 -7.07 -19.31
C GLU A 131 -5.25 -6.31 -19.19
N LEU A 132 -4.28 -6.61 -20.05
CA LEU A 132 -3.00 -5.91 -20.09
C LEU A 132 -3.18 -4.40 -20.40
N LYS A 133 -4.13 -4.06 -21.26
CA LYS A 133 -4.47 -2.67 -21.60
C LYS A 133 -5.13 -1.95 -20.43
N MET A 134 -6.01 -2.60 -19.69
CA MET A 134 -6.61 -2.06 -18.45
C MET A 134 -5.51 -1.73 -17.43
N HIS A 135 -4.60 -2.65 -17.15
CA HIS A 135 -3.51 -2.41 -16.19
C HIS A 135 -2.54 -1.32 -16.66
N ARG A 136 -2.26 -1.21 -17.98
CA ARG A 136 -1.49 -0.09 -18.53
C ARG A 136 -2.19 1.26 -18.34
N ALA A 137 -3.52 1.30 -18.49
CA ALA A 137 -4.29 2.51 -18.24
C ALA A 137 -4.25 2.90 -16.75
N MET A 138 -4.36 1.93 -15.84
CA MET A 138 -4.18 2.15 -14.40
C MET A 138 -2.77 2.68 -14.06
N LEU A 139 -1.73 2.07 -14.63
CA LEU A 139 -0.34 2.52 -14.43
C LEU A 139 -0.19 4.00 -14.83
N LYS A 140 -0.67 4.35 -16.03
CA LYS A 140 -0.63 5.74 -16.50
C LYS A 140 -1.40 6.68 -15.55
N HIS A 141 -2.55 6.27 -15.06
CA HIS A 141 -3.33 7.06 -14.10
C HIS A 141 -2.55 7.32 -12.80
N HIS A 142 -1.86 6.30 -12.27
CA HIS A 142 -1.02 6.45 -11.07
C HIS A 142 0.21 7.33 -11.32
N GLU A 143 0.88 7.20 -12.46
CA GLU A 143 2.01 8.05 -12.85
C GLU A 143 1.61 9.52 -12.97
N GLU A 144 0.44 9.79 -13.56
CA GLU A 144 -0.12 11.14 -13.64
C GLU A 144 -0.51 11.68 -12.26
N ALA A 145 -1.04 10.82 -11.36
CA ALA A 145 -1.32 11.21 -9.98
C ALA A 145 -0.05 11.60 -9.22
N LEU A 146 1.02 10.81 -9.36
CA LEU A 146 2.31 11.10 -8.74
C LEU A 146 2.88 12.43 -9.25
N ALA A 147 2.80 12.70 -10.55
CA ALA A 147 3.24 13.96 -11.13
C ALA A 147 2.47 15.16 -10.55
N ARG A 148 1.15 15.03 -10.37
CA ARG A 148 0.32 16.07 -9.74
C ARG A 148 0.71 16.34 -8.29
N GLU A 149 0.86 15.29 -7.47
CA GLU A 149 1.24 15.44 -6.06
C GLU A 149 2.64 16.05 -5.91
N ASN A 150 3.59 15.64 -6.73
CA ASN A 150 4.93 16.24 -6.73
C ASN A 150 4.88 17.72 -7.11
N GLN A 151 4.06 18.12 -8.09
CA GLN A 151 3.90 19.53 -8.45
C GLN A 151 3.32 20.35 -7.29
N ILE A 152 2.29 19.83 -6.61
CA ILE A 152 1.70 20.48 -5.43
C ILE A 152 2.75 20.66 -4.33
N LEU A 153 3.58 19.65 -4.09
CA LEU A 153 4.64 19.71 -3.09
C LEU A 153 5.70 20.77 -3.44
N GLU A 154 6.13 20.85 -4.69
CA GLU A 154 7.09 21.87 -5.14
C GLU A 154 6.50 23.28 -5.10
N ASP A 155 5.23 23.45 -5.48
CA ASP A 155 4.50 24.72 -5.37
C ASP A 155 4.37 25.17 -3.91
N PHE A 156 4.21 24.23 -2.98
CA PHE A 156 4.19 24.54 -1.54
C PHE A 156 5.57 24.99 -1.05
N LYS A 157 6.64 24.28 -1.41
CA LYS A 157 8.02 24.63 -1.03
C LYS A 157 8.45 26.00 -1.53
N THR A 158 8.03 26.38 -2.74
CA THR A 158 8.40 27.67 -3.36
C THR A 158 7.64 28.87 -2.80
N ARG A 159 6.56 28.65 -2.05
CA ARG A 159 5.74 29.69 -1.41
C ARG A 159 6.12 29.96 0.06
N MET A 160 6.99 29.13 0.64
CA MET A 160 7.59 29.35 1.97
C MET A 160 8.93 30.07 1.85
#